data_AF-A0A1Q2GU49-F1
#
_entry.id   AF-A0A1Q2GU49-F1
#
_cell.length_a   1.000
_cell.length_b   1.000
_cell.length_c   1.000
_cell.angle_alpha   90.00
_cell.angle_beta   90.00
_cell.angle_gamma   90.00
#
_symmetry.space_group_name_H-M   'P 1'
#
loop_
_entity.id
_entity.type
_entity.pdbx_description
1 polymer ?
#
loop_
_entity_poly.entity_id
_entity_poly.type
_entity_poly.pdbx_seq_one_letter_code
_entity_poly.pdbx_strand_id
1 'polypeptide(L)'
;MNLKIKRLDHHGIVSGVIEDLKIVSLLDQYLPQDDKQEITPGEAVKGMIMNGLGFANRPLSLSPQFFTNLPLEHLFREGVQASHFNRHKLGRTLDQCFEFGCESLFSLVSGQACEIEQVDKTFESLDTTSHSLTGEYAFDDEDSDENVIKITHGYSKAHRPDLKQVVQKIIVSQDGGIPLACKNWDGNSADTAIFKARSKALVDEFRKSQAPKYLVADCKLYHKSNAEFLTKIQFLLKNPL
;
A
#
# COMPACT_ATOMS: atom_id res chain seq x y z
N MET A 1 -31.33 -1.96 -33.57
CA MET A 1 -30.82 -1.29 -32.35
C MET A 1 -30.30 -2.39 -31.43
N ASN A 2 -28.98 -2.57 -31.32
CA ASN A 2 -28.40 -3.59 -30.44
C ASN A 2 -28.33 -3.02 -29.02
N LEU A 3 -29.21 -3.48 -28.13
CA LEU A 3 -29.18 -3.11 -26.72
C LEU A 3 -28.04 -3.89 -26.05
N LYS A 4 -27.01 -3.21 -25.54
CA LYS A 4 -25.90 -3.83 -24.81
C LYS A 4 -26.09 -3.55 -23.31
N ILE A 5 -26.43 -4.59 -22.56
CA ILE A 5 -26.59 -4.50 -21.09
C ILE A 5 -25.23 -4.79 -20.46
N LYS A 6 -24.79 -3.90 -19.55
CA LYS A 6 -23.56 -4.07 -18.75
C LYS A 6 -23.89 -3.90 -17.27
N ARG A 7 -23.12 -4.55 -16.39
CA ARG A 7 -23.27 -4.42 -14.94
C ARG A 7 -22.20 -3.50 -14.38
N LEU A 8 -22.63 -2.49 -13.63
CA LEU A 8 -21.73 -1.55 -12.96
C LEU A 8 -21.32 -2.05 -11.57
N ASP A 9 -22.25 -2.69 -10.85
CA ASP A 9 -22.07 -3.20 -9.49
C ASP A 9 -21.40 -2.17 -8.56
N HIS A 10 -20.53 -2.61 -7.64
CA HIS A 10 -19.79 -1.72 -6.72
C HIS A 10 -18.67 -0.93 -7.41
N HIS A 11 -18.34 -1.26 -8.66
CA HIS A 11 -17.21 -0.66 -9.37
C HIS A 11 -17.41 0.82 -9.69
N GLY A 12 -18.67 1.28 -9.80
CA GLY A 12 -18.96 2.71 -9.94
C GLY A 12 -18.52 3.52 -8.71
N ILE A 13 -18.73 2.98 -7.51
CA ILE A 13 -18.31 3.64 -6.26
C ILE A 13 -16.78 3.66 -6.17
N VAL A 14 -16.14 2.53 -6.44
CA VAL A 14 -14.67 2.43 -6.44
C VAL A 14 -14.06 3.39 -7.45
N SER A 15 -14.61 3.45 -8.67
CA SER A 15 -14.15 4.37 -9.72
C SER A 15 -14.31 5.83 -9.29
N GLY A 16 -15.47 6.19 -8.73
CA GLY A 16 -15.75 7.54 -8.24
C GLY A 16 -14.77 7.99 -7.17
N VAL A 17 -14.52 7.15 -6.15
CA VAL A 17 -13.54 7.47 -5.09
C VAL A 17 -12.12 7.65 -5.66
N ILE A 18 -11.72 6.80 -6.61
CA ILE A 18 -10.40 6.93 -7.28
C ILE A 18 -10.29 8.25 -8.05
N GLU A 19 -11.38 8.70 -8.68
CA GLU A 19 -11.46 9.96 -9.41
C GLU A 19 -11.47 11.17 -8.47
N ASP A 20 -12.27 11.13 -7.40
CA ASP A 20 -12.35 12.18 -6.37
C ASP A 20 -10.98 12.41 -5.71
N LEU A 21 -10.28 11.31 -5.40
CA LEU A 21 -8.93 11.33 -4.84
C LEU A 21 -7.83 11.57 -5.89
N LYS A 22 -8.19 11.73 -7.17
CA LYS A 22 -7.28 12.01 -8.30
C LYS A 22 -6.09 11.04 -8.40
N ILE A 23 -6.30 9.76 -8.07
CA ILE A 23 -5.23 8.77 -7.96
C ILE A 23 -4.61 8.50 -9.35
N VAL A 24 -5.42 8.35 -10.39
CA VAL A 24 -4.92 8.07 -11.76
C VAL A 24 -3.98 9.17 -12.23
N SER A 25 -4.44 10.42 -12.18
CA SER A 25 -3.64 11.57 -12.61
C SER A 25 -2.39 11.81 -11.77
N LEU A 26 -2.42 11.42 -10.48
CA LEU A 26 -1.24 11.48 -9.62
C LEU A 26 -0.22 10.43 -10.08
N LEU A 27 -0.64 9.18 -10.23
CA LEU A 27 0.26 8.10 -10.63
C LEU A 27 0.88 8.35 -12.01
N ASP A 28 0.12 8.89 -12.96
CA ASP A 28 0.62 9.20 -14.31
C ASP A 28 1.66 10.34 -14.34
N GLN A 29 1.78 11.14 -13.27
CA GLN A 29 2.87 12.13 -13.15
C GLN A 29 4.19 11.50 -12.75
N TYR A 30 4.15 10.37 -12.03
CA TYR A 30 5.33 9.75 -11.41
C TYR A 30 5.74 8.44 -12.09
N LEU A 31 4.81 7.76 -12.76
CA LEU A 31 5.05 6.51 -13.46
C LEU A 31 5.13 6.76 -14.98
N PRO A 32 6.21 6.33 -15.66
CA PRO A 32 6.41 6.65 -17.07
C PRO A 32 5.40 5.91 -17.95
N GLN A 33 4.76 6.64 -18.87
CA GLN A 33 3.91 6.08 -19.91
C GLN A 33 4.73 5.80 -21.18
N ASP A 34 4.47 4.64 -21.80
CA ASP A 34 4.97 4.30 -23.14
C ASP A 34 3.82 4.53 -24.14
N ASP A 35 4.06 5.33 -25.19
CA ASP A 35 3.08 5.68 -26.21
C ASP A 35 2.50 4.47 -26.95
N LYS A 36 3.17 3.32 -26.90
CA LYS A 36 2.69 2.06 -27.49
C LYS A 36 1.71 1.32 -26.59
N GLN A 37 1.44 1.82 -25.38
CA GLN A 37 0.54 1.19 -24.42
C GLN A 37 -0.82 1.90 -24.43
N GLU A 38 -1.87 1.12 -24.66
CA GLU A 38 -3.25 1.61 -24.82
C GLU A 38 -3.84 2.27 -23.58
N ILE A 39 -3.31 1.97 -22.39
CA ILE A 39 -3.74 2.53 -21.10
C ILE A 39 -2.55 3.04 -20.31
N THR A 40 -2.76 4.09 -19.51
CA THR A 40 -1.72 4.69 -18.67
C THR A 40 -1.37 3.78 -17.48
N PRO A 41 -0.23 3.99 -16.80
CA PRO A 41 0.06 3.30 -15.54
C PRO A 41 -1.03 3.52 -14.47
N GLY A 42 -1.55 4.74 -14.33
CA GLY A 42 -2.63 5.07 -13.40
C GLY A 42 -3.92 4.33 -13.74
N GLU A 43 -4.30 4.24 -15.02
CA GLU A 43 -5.45 3.45 -15.46
C GLU A 43 -5.26 1.95 -15.17
N ALA A 44 -4.04 1.43 -15.35
CA ALA A 44 -3.71 0.05 -15.00
C ALA A 44 -3.82 -0.21 -13.49
N VAL A 45 -3.33 0.71 -12.64
CA VAL A 45 -3.47 0.63 -11.18
C VAL A 45 -4.95 0.71 -10.77
N LYS A 46 -5.74 1.63 -11.32
CA LYS A 46 -7.19 1.70 -11.12
C LYS A 46 -7.85 0.35 -11.44
N GLY A 47 -7.49 -0.23 -12.58
CA GLY A 47 -7.95 -1.56 -12.97
C GLY A 47 -7.57 -2.65 -11.96
N MET A 48 -6.34 -2.67 -11.48
CA MET A 48 -5.89 -3.65 -10.48
C MET A 48 -6.62 -3.49 -9.14
N ILE A 49 -6.89 -2.26 -8.68
CA ILE A 49 -7.69 -2.02 -7.47
C ILE A 49 -9.09 -2.59 -7.63
N MET A 50 -9.76 -2.27 -8.76
CA MET A 50 -11.11 -2.77 -9.05
C MET A 50 -11.14 -4.30 -9.16
N ASN A 51 -10.12 -4.89 -9.81
CA ASN A 51 -10.00 -6.34 -9.92
C ASN A 51 -9.74 -7.00 -8.55
N GLY A 52 -8.88 -6.41 -7.71
CA GLY A 52 -8.58 -6.92 -6.37
C GLY A 52 -9.79 -6.92 -5.43
N LEU A 53 -10.70 -5.95 -5.57
CA LEU A 53 -11.91 -5.84 -4.76
C LEU A 53 -13.07 -6.75 -5.20
N GLY A 54 -13.03 -7.28 -6.43
CA GLY A 54 -14.11 -8.12 -6.99
C GLY A 54 -13.68 -9.51 -7.49
N PHE A 55 -12.38 -9.80 -7.56
CA PHE A 55 -11.83 -10.94 -8.29
C PHE A 55 -10.56 -11.51 -7.65
N ALA A 56 -10.59 -11.72 -6.34
CA ALA A 56 -9.51 -12.39 -5.61
C ALA A 56 -9.40 -13.87 -6.07
N ASN A 57 -8.18 -14.36 -6.24
CA ASN A 57 -7.81 -15.77 -6.51
C ASN A 57 -7.72 -16.22 -7.99
N ARG A 58 -7.51 -15.31 -8.95
CA ARG A 58 -7.11 -15.71 -10.32
C ARG A 58 -5.75 -15.15 -10.72
N PRO A 59 -4.99 -15.86 -11.58
CA PRO A 59 -3.75 -15.32 -12.13
C PRO A 59 -3.96 -14.01 -12.89
N LEU A 60 -2.96 -13.12 -12.85
CA LEU A 60 -2.97 -11.82 -13.53
C LEU A 60 -3.25 -11.92 -15.04
N SER A 61 -2.93 -13.05 -15.66
CA SER A 61 -3.22 -13.33 -17.08
C SER A 61 -4.72 -13.39 -17.41
N LEU A 62 -5.58 -13.61 -16.42
CA LEU A 62 -7.03 -13.69 -16.59
C LEU A 62 -7.74 -12.36 -16.32
N SER A 63 -7.01 -11.30 -15.97
CA SER A 63 -7.57 -9.97 -15.70
C SER A 63 -8.49 -9.44 -16.82
N PRO A 64 -8.21 -9.63 -18.13
CA PRO A 64 -9.13 -9.20 -19.19
C PRO A 64 -10.55 -9.80 -19.07
N GLN A 65 -10.69 -11.01 -18.54
CA GLN A 65 -12.00 -11.66 -18.39
C GLN A 65 -12.89 -10.90 -17.40
N PHE A 66 -12.31 -10.37 -16.33
CA PHE A 66 -13.02 -9.55 -15.35
C PHE A 66 -13.63 -8.28 -15.97
N PHE A 67 -12.90 -7.63 -16.88
CA PHE A 67 -13.32 -6.38 -17.51
C PHE A 67 -14.34 -6.55 -18.66
N THR A 68 -14.57 -7.78 -19.14
CA THR A 68 -15.35 -8.04 -20.36
C THR A 68 -16.81 -7.56 -20.24
N ASN A 69 -17.41 -7.69 -19.06
CA ASN A 69 -18.82 -7.32 -18.82
C ASN A 69 -19.00 -5.96 -18.12
N LEU A 70 -17.90 -5.24 -17.88
CA LEU A 70 -17.92 -3.95 -17.21
C LEU A 70 -18.10 -2.79 -18.22
N PRO A 71 -18.76 -1.69 -17.82
CA PRO A 71 -18.89 -0.48 -18.62
C PRO A 71 -17.59 0.34 -18.64
N LEU A 72 -16.55 -0.18 -19.31
CA LEU A 72 -15.21 0.43 -19.32
C LEU A 72 -15.16 1.88 -19.79
N GLU A 73 -15.99 2.26 -20.76
CA GLU A 73 -16.09 3.65 -21.22
C GLU A 73 -16.56 4.62 -20.12
N HIS A 74 -17.37 4.13 -19.17
CA HIS A 74 -17.83 4.92 -18.02
C HIS A 74 -16.89 4.80 -16.82
N LEU A 75 -16.18 3.69 -16.68
CA LEU A 75 -15.26 3.43 -15.57
C LEU A 75 -13.85 3.98 -15.83
N PHE A 76 -13.50 4.28 -17.08
CA PHE A 76 -12.16 4.74 -17.47
C PHE A 76 -12.28 5.91 -18.44
N ARG A 77 -12.39 5.61 -19.74
CA ARG A 77 -12.59 6.56 -20.83
C ARG A 77 -12.98 5.82 -22.11
N GLU A 78 -13.39 6.59 -23.11
CA GLU A 78 -13.66 6.06 -24.45
C GLU A 78 -12.44 5.31 -25.03
N GLY A 79 -12.70 4.20 -25.70
CA GLY A 79 -11.67 3.37 -26.34
C GLY A 79 -10.98 2.35 -25.43
N VAL A 80 -11.19 2.37 -24.11
CA VAL A 80 -10.62 1.35 -23.21
C VAL A 80 -11.32 0.01 -23.38
N GLN A 81 -10.53 -1.03 -23.66
CA GLN A 81 -11.01 -2.39 -23.88
C GLN A 81 -10.45 -3.35 -22.82
N ALA A 82 -11.18 -4.44 -22.58
CA ALA A 82 -10.79 -5.46 -21.62
C ALA A 82 -9.40 -6.07 -21.93
N SER A 83 -9.06 -6.21 -23.20
CA SER A 83 -7.75 -6.71 -23.68
C SER A 83 -6.56 -5.82 -23.29
N HIS A 84 -6.79 -4.53 -22.98
CA HIS A 84 -5.74 -3.61 -22.58
C HIS A 84 -5.18 -3.96 -21.18
N PHE A 85 -6.00 -4.58 -20.32
CA PHE A 85 -5.62 -5.06 -18.99
C PHE A 85 -4.95 -6.45 -19.04
N ASN A 86 -4.02 -6.65 -19.98
CA ASN A 86 -3.29 -7.91 -20.11
C ASN A 86 -2.12 -7.99 -19.13
N ARG A 87 -1.62 -9.22 -18.90
CA ARG A 87 -0.51 -9.49 -17.95
C ARG A 87 0.76 -8.66 -18.22
N HIS A 88 1.02 -8.26 -19.46
CA HIS A 88 2.23 -7.52 -19.80
C HIS A 88 2.11 -6.06 -19.37
N LYS A 89 0.96 -5.42 -19.62
CA LYS A 89 0.71 -4.05 -19.14
C LYS A 89 0.69 -4.03 -17.62
N LEU A 90 -0.09 -4.91 -17.00
CA LEU A 90 -0.23 -4.94 -15.54
C LEU A 90 1.08 -5.27 -14.84
N GLY A 91 1.84 -6.26 -15.36
CA GLY A 91 3.15 -6.62 -14.83
C GLY A 91 4.15 -5.46 -14.89
N ARG A 92 4.29 -4.81 -16.06
CA ARG A 92 5.19 -3.65 -16.19
C ARG A 92 4.80 -2.50 -15.27
N THR A 93 3.51 -2.25 -15.07
CA THR A 93 3.06 -1.22 -14.13
C THR A 93 3.40 -1.57 -12.69
N LEU A 94 3.33 -2.85 -12.30
CA LEU A 94 3.82 -3.29 -10.98
C LEU A 94 5.33 -3.12 -10.85
N ASP A 95 6.09 -3.43 -11.90
CA ASP A 95 7.55 -3.21 -11.92
C ASP A 95 7.87 -1.70 -11.75
N GLN A 96 7.15 -0.83 -12.45
CA GLN A 96 7.28 0.64 -12.29
C GLN A 96 6.94 1.10 -10.86
N CYS A 97 5.90 0.54 -10.24
CA CYS A 97 5.56 0.84 -8.85
C CYS A 97 6.67 0.40 -7.88
N PHE A 98 7.29 -0.75 -8.16
CA PHE A 98 8.41 -1.26 -7.38
C PHE A 98 9.65 -0.39 -7.54
N GLU A 99 10.02 -0.01 -8.77
CA GLU A 99 11.14 0.89 -9.08
C GLU A 99 10.97 2.28 -8.44
N PHE A 100 9.75 2.81 -8.40
CA PHE A 100 9.44 4.05 -7.69
C PHE A 100 9.59 3.91 -6.16
N GLY A 101 9.39 2.70 -5.65
CA GLY A 101 9.34 2.37 -4.23
C GLY A 101 7.91 2.35 -3.70
N CYS A 102 7.44 1.15 -3.34
CA CYS A 102 6.05 0.94 -2.89
C CYS A 102 5.65 1.82 -1.69
N GLU A 103 6.56 2.06 -0.75
CA GLU A 103 6.31 2.87 0.45
C GLU A 103 6.22 4.36 0.14
N SER A 104 7.08 4.84 -0.77
CA SER A 104 7.05 6.19 -1.31
C SER A 104 5.76 6.43 -2.09
N LEU A 105 5.38 5.48 -2.95
CA LEU A 105 4.14 5.55 -3.72
C LEU A 105 2.91 5.58 -2.83
N PHE A 106 2.87 4.72 -1.80
CA PHE A 106 1.79 4.69 -0.84
C PHE A 106 1.65 6.01 -0.08
N SER A 107 2.77 6.54 0.42
CA SER A 107 2.79 7.81 1.18
C SER A 107 2.40 8.99 0.30
N LEU A 108 2.79 8.98 -0.98
CA LEU A 108 2.39 9.98 -1.97
C LEU A 108 0.88 9.99 -2.21
N VAL A 109 0.30 8.81 -2.48
CA VAL A 109 -1.16 8.67 -2.70
C VAL A 109 -1.94 9.07 -1.45
N SER A 110 -1.50 8.61 -0.27
CA SER A 110 -2.12 8.98 0.99
C SER A 110 -2.02 10.48 1.29
N GLY A 111 -0.86 11.08 1.04
CA GLY A 111 -0.63 12.52 1.22
C GLY A 111 -1.65 13.35 0.43
N GLN A 112 -1.79 13.05 -0.86
CA GLN A 112 -2.79 13.71 -1.72
C GLN A 112 -4.22 13.47 -1.22
N ALA A 113 -4.58 12.22 -0.87
CA ALA A 113 -5.91 11.92 -0.37
C ALA A 113 -6.23 12.73 0.89
N CYS A 114 -5.28 12.82 1.83
CA CYS A 114 -5.44 13.61 3.05
C CYS A 114 -5.55 15.12 2.77
N GLU A 115 -4.86 15.63 1.75
CA GLU A 115 -4.97 17.04 1.36
C GLU A 115 -6.33 17.36 0.74
N ILE A 116 -6.83 16.49 -0.14
CA ILE A 116 -8.14 16.64 -0.78
C ILE A 116 -9.27 16.59 0.26
N GLU A 117 -9.23 15.58 1.13
CA GLU A 117 -10.25 15.34 2.15
C GLU A 117 -10.03 16.16 3.44
N GLN A 118 -8.98 16.98 3.49
CA GLN A 118 -8.63 17.82 4.66
C GLN A 118 -8.50 17.02 5.97
N VAL A 119 -7.95 15.81 5.89
CA VAL A 119 -7.81 14.89 7.03
C VAL A 119 -6.94 15.52 8.11
N ASP A 120 -7.47 15.53 9.34
CA ASP A 120 -6.70 15.96 10.50
C ASP A 120 -5.63 14.90 10.83
N LYS A 121 -4.36 15.33 10.80
CA LYS A 121 -3.16 14.50 11.05
C LYS A 121 -2.43 14.91 12.33
N THR A 122 -3.11 15.60 13.25
CA THR A 122 -2.52 16.05 14.53
C THR A 122 -2.05 14.87 15.38
N PHE A 123 -2.76 13.74 15.35
CA PHE A 123 -2.40 12.53 16.09
C PHE A 123 -2.22 11.35 15.14
N GLU A 124 -1.02 10.79 15.11
CA GLU A 124 -0.70 9.69 14.21
C GLU A 124 -0.49 8.42 15.04
N SER A 125 -1.35 7.42 14.83
CA SER A 125 -1.24 6.14 15.52
C SER A 125 -0.37 5.20 14.74
N LEU A 126 0.57 4.57 15.44
CA LEU A 126 1.53 3.65 14.86
C LEU A 126 1.38 2.26 15.46
N ASP A 127 1.17 1.27 14.60
CA ASP A 127 1.10 -0.13 15.02
C ASP A 127 1.76 -1.07 14.01
N THR A 128 2.07 -2.28 14.48
CA THR A 128 2.71 -3.35 13.70
C THR A 128 1.78 -4.57 13.64
N THR A 129 1.51 -5.02 12.43
CA THR A 129 0.72 -6.22 12.15
C THR A 129 1.55 -7.26 11.39
N SER A 130 1.23 -8.53 11.59
CA SER A 130 1.85 -9.65 10.89
C SER A 130 0.85 -10.26 9.92
N HIS A 131 1.25 -10.44 8.67
CA HIS A 131 0.44 -11.12 7.65
C HIS A 131 0.94 -12.54 7.46
N SER A 132 0.10 -13.53 7.74
CA SER A 132 0.44 -14.95 7.53
C SER A 132 0.26 -15.35 6.07
N LEU A 133 1.20 -16.13 5.57
CA LEU A 133 1.35 -16.47 4.16
C LEU A 133 1.52 -17.99 3.99
N THR A 134 1.00 -18.50 2.87
CA THR A 134 1.07 -19.91 2.47
C THR A 134 1.68 -20.02 1.08
N GLY A 135 2.62 -20.95 0.89
CA GLY A 135 3.23 -21.22 -0.40
C GLY A 135 4.72 -21.46 -0.30
N GLU A 136 5.30 -21.94 -1.40
CA GLU A 136 6.75 -22.06 -1.56
C GLU A 136 7.28 -20.69 -2.01
N TYR A 137 8.06 -20.06 -1.14
CA TYR A 137 8.72 -18.78 -1.41
C TYR A 137 10.21 -19.07 -1.59
N ALA A 138 10.72 -18.88 -2.80
CA ALA A 138 12.07 -19.29 -3.24
C ALA A 138 13.22 -18.39 -2.73
N PHE A 139 12.99 -17.57 -1.70
CA PHE A 139 13.99 -16.62 -1.18
C PHE A 139 14.84 -17.21 -0.05
N ASP A 140 15.02 -18.53 -0.04
CA ASP A 140 15.93 -19.22 0.89
C ASP A 140 17.39 -19.25 0.38
N ASP A 141 17.68 -18.66 -0.80
CA ASP A 141 19.04 -18.56 -1.36
C ASP A 141 19.72 -17.22 -1.01
N GLU A 142 21.04 -17.27 -0.78
CA GLU A 142 21.91 -16.19 -0.31
C GLU A 142 22.04 -14.98 -1.28
N ASP A 143 21.42 -15.04 -2.47
CA ASP A 143 21.47 -14.02 -3.53
C ASP A 143 20.22 -13.11 -3.60
N SER A 144 19.41 -13.04 -2.54
CA SER A 144 18.30 -12.08 -2.50
C SER A 144 18.82 -10.64 -2.44
N ASP A 145 18.39 -9.78 -3.37
CA ASP A 145 18.61 -8.33 -3.32
C ASP A 145 18.32 -7.80 -1.91
N GLU A 146 19.25 -7.08 -1.30
CA GLU A 146 19.15 -6.58 0.09
C GLU A 146 17.89 -5.72 0.33
N ASN A 147 17.26 -5.26 -0.76
CA ASN A 147 16.05 -4.44 -0.74
C ASN A 147 14.73 -5.24 -0.74
N VAL A 148 14.78 -6.58 -0.78
CA VAL A 148 13.59 -7.43 -0.83
C VAL A 148 13.30 -8.03 0.54
N ILE A 149 12.06 -7.91 1.01
CA ILE A 149 11.63 -8.50 2.28
C ILE A 149 11.66 -10.03 2.22
N LYS A 150 12.16 -10.66 3.28
CA LYS A 150 12.19 -12.13 3.41
C LYS A 150 10.90 -12.65 3.99
N ILE A 151 10.18 -13.42 3.18
CA ILE A 151 8.98 -14.14 3.60
C ILE A 151 9.42 -15.39 4.37
N THR A 152 9.39 -15.33 5.70
CA THR A 152 9.95 -16.35 6.59
C THR A 152 9.12 -16.56 7.85
N HIS A 153 9.43 -17.60 8.61
CA HIS A 153 8.78 -17.89 9.89
C HIS A 153 9.20 -16.87 10.95
N GLY A 154 8.32 -16.62 11.91
CA GLY A 154 8.59 -15.70 13.02
C GLY A 154 7.60 -15.89 14.17
N TYR A 155 7.59 -14.96 15.11
CA TYR A 155 6.64 -15.01 16.21
C TYR A 155 5.20 -14.73 15.72
N SER A 156 4.30 -15.70 15.88
CA SER A 156 2.91 -15.59 15.42
C SER A 156 1.96 -15.32 16.59
N LYS A 157 1.41 -14.10 16.65
CA LYS A 157 0.38 -13.72 17.64
C LYS A 157 -0.93 -14.51 17.45
N ALA A 158 -1.17 -15.03 16.24
CA ALA A 158 -2.33 -15.85 15.90
C ALA A 158 -2.11 -17.35 16.19
N HIS A 159 -1.04 -17.73 16.89
CA HIS A 159 -0.69 -19.12 17.22
C HIS A 159 -0.55 -20.03 15.98
N ARG A 160 -0.04 -19.49 14.87
CA ARG A 160 0.28 -20.22 13.63
C ARG A 160 1.77 -20.14 13.29
N PRO A 161 2.65 -20.74 14.10
CA PRO A 161 4.09 -20.73 13.85
C PRO A 161 4.50 -21.57 12.63
N ASP A 162 3.59 -22.38 12.10
CA ASP A 162 3.76 -23.16 10.89
C ASP A 162 3.75 -22.31 9.60
N LEU A 163 3.12 -21.13 9.65
CA LEU A 163 3.00 -20.23 8.51
C LEU A 163 4.20 -19.26 8.44
N LYS A 164 4.70 -19.06 7.21
CA LYS A 164 5.58 -17.92 6.90
C LYS A 164 4.79 -16.62 7.08
N GLN A 165 5.48 -15.52 7.33
CA GLN A 165 4.84 -14.22 7.52
C GLN A 165 5.68 -13.08 6.95
N VAL A 166 5.05 -11.91 6.85
CA VAL A 166 5.71 -10.62 6.71
C VAL A 166 5.18 -9.68 7.78
N VAL A 167 6.03 -8.77 8.22
CA VAL A 167 5.67 -7.80 9.26
C VAL A 167 5.46 -6.44 8.60
N GLN A 168 4.26 -5.88 8.74
CA GLN A 168 3.90 -4.58 8.21
C GLN A 168 3.67 -3.59 9.35
N LYS A 169 4.26 -2.42 9.20
CA LYS A 169 4.08 -1.30 10.12
C LYS A 169 3.34 -0.18 9.39
N ILE A 170 2.28 0.35 10.00
CA ILE A 170 1.44 1.40 9.40
C ILE A 170 1.30 2.55 10.39
N ILE A 171 1.37 3.77 9.87
CA ILE A 171 0.94 4.99 10.55
C ILE A 171 -0.44 5.36 10.00
N VAL A 172 -1.40 5.64 10.88
CA VAL A 172 -2.75 6.08 10.52
C VAL A 172 -3.08 7.42 11.20
N SER A 173 -3.91 8.24 10.59
CA SER A 173 -4.49 9.43 11.24
C SER A 173 -5.49 9.03 12.32
N GLN A 174 -5.67 9.91 13.32
CA GLN A 174 -6.78 9.78 14.27
C GLN A 174 -8.14 10.03 13.60
N ASP A 175 -8.15 10.89 12.59
CA ASP A 175 -9.34 11.22 11.83
C ASP A 175 -9.59 10.15 10.77
N GLY A 176 -10.65 9.36 10.95
CA GLY A 176 -11.05 8.29 10.04
C GLY A 176 -10.12 7.07 9.97
N GLY A 177 -8.98 7.07 10.66
CA GLY A 177 -8.02 5.95 10.60
C GLY A 177 -7.32 5.84 9.24
N ILE A 178 -7.17 6.95 8.52
CA ILE A 178 -6.61 6.97 7.16
C ILE A 178 -5.14 6.56 7.21
N PRO A 179 -4.72 5.52 6.46
CA PRO A 179 -3.32 5.14 6.40
C PRO A 179 -2.46 6.25 5.78
N LEU A 180 -1.42 6.69 6.49
CA LEU A 180 -0.53 7.79 6.10
C LEU A 180 0.78 7.31 5.48
N ALA A 181 1.36 6.26 6.06
CA ALA A 181 2.59 5.65 5.59
C ALA A 181 2.67 4.20 6.03
N CYS A 182 3.41 3.38 5.29
CA CYS A 182 3.68 2.00 5.66
C CYS A 182 5.13 1.61 5.42
N LYS A 183 5.59 0.58 6.13
CA LYS A 183 6.91 -0.05 5.97
C LYS A 183 6.76 -1.55 6.14
N ASN A 184 7.29 -2.32 5.21
CA ASN A 184 7.27 -3.78 5.27
C ASN A 184 8.63 -4.33 5.71
N TRP A 185 8.61 -5.47 6.40
CA TRP A 185 9.79 -6.12 6.99
C TRP A 185 9.69 -7.64 6.88
N ASP A 186 10.85 -8.29 7.02
CA ASP A 186 10.99 -9.74 7.07
C ASP A 186 10.10 -10.38 8.14
N GLY A 187 9.67 -11.63 7.91
CA GLY A 187 8.75 -12.33 8.81
C GLY A 187 9.26 -12.59 10.23
N ASN A 188 10.58 -12.65 10.41
CA ASN A 188 11.25 -12.86 11.70
C ASN A 188 11.67 -11.56 12.39
N SER A 189 11.28 -10.41 11.83
CA SER A 189 11.63 -9.09 12.33
C SER A 189 11.05 -8.82 13.72
N ALA A 190 11.89 -8.98 14.76
CA ALA A 190 11.51 -8.69 16.14
C ALA A 190 11.45 -7.18 16.41
N ASP A 191 10.50 -6.76 17.26
CA ASP A 191 10.26 -5.35 17.56
C ASP A 191 11.53 -4.60 18.03
N THR A 192 12.35 -5.20 18.92
CA THR A 192 13.42 -4.52 19.67
C THR A 192 14.70 -4.15 18.90
N ALA A 193 15.23 -5.02 18.03
CA ALA A 193 16.47 -4.75 17.28
C ALA A 193 16.24 -3.70 16.17
N ILE A 194 15.03 -3.67 15.65
CA ILE A 194 14.65 -2.85 14.49
C ILE A 194 14.27 -1.43 14.94
N PHE A 195 13.97 -1.23 16.24
CA PHE A 195 13.55 0.07 16.74
C PHE A 195 14.58 1.19 16.62
N LYS A 196 15.89 0.94 16.72
CA LYS A 196 16.87 2.03 16.61
C LYS A 196 16.91 2.63 15.19
N ALA A 197 16.95 1.77 14.17
CA ALA A 197 16.90 2.18 12.77
C ALA A 197 15.50 2.71 12.39
N ARG A 198 14.43 2.05 12.85
CA ARG A 198 13.02 2.50 12.70
C ARG A 198 12.82 3.89 13.28
N SER A 199 13.29 4.14 14.50
CA SER A 199 13.06 5.42 15.19
C SER A 199 13.76 6.57 14.51
N LYS A 200 14.98 6.38 13.97
CA LYS A 200 15.66 7.44 13.22
C LYS A 200 14.91 7.80 11.93
N ALA A 201 14.64 6.82 11.07
CA ALA A 201 13.94 7.06 9.80
C ALA A 201 12.51 7.60 10.02
N LEU A 202 11.79 7.05 11.01
CA LEU A 202 10.46 7.52 11.41
C LEU A 202 10.50 8.98 11.88
N VAL A 203 11.46 9.33 12.74
CA VAL A 203 11.61 10.70 13.24
C VAL A 203 11.99 11.66 12.12
N ASP A 204 12.91 11.27 11.24
CA ASP A 204 13.33 12.11 10.12
C ASP A 204 12.15 12.37 9.17
N GLU A 205 11.32 11.36 8.91
CA GLU A 205 10.13 11.50 8.07
C GLU A 205 9.03 12.34 8.74
N PHE A 206 8.78 12.08 10.03
CA PHE A 206 7.80 12.83 10.82
C PHE A 206 8.15 14.32 10.92
N ARG A 207 9.44 14.66 11.02
CA ARG A 207 9.93 16.05 11.07
C ARG A 207 9.83 16.81 9.75
N LYS A 208 9.81 16.13 8.60
CA LYS A 208 9.61 16.79 7.30
C LYS A 208 8.19 17.29 7.10
N SER A 209 7.24 16.82 7.92
CA SER A 209 5.86 17.26 7.84
C SER A 209 5.63 18.61 8.53
N GLN A 210 4.74 19.44 7.96
CA GLN A 210 4.58 20.85 8.35
C GLN A 210 3.75 21.09 9.63
N ALA A 211 3.06 20.07 10.16
CA ALA A 211 2.15 20.22 11.30
C ALA A 211 2.79 19.77 12.64
N PRO A 212 2.39 20.34 13.80
CA PRO A 212 2.71 19.73 15.09
C PRO A 212 1.95 18.41 15.20
N LYS A 213 2.69 17.32 15.38
CA LYS A 213 2.13 15.97 15.39
C LYS A 213 2.52 15.22 16.66
N TYR A 214 1.57 14.45 17.19
CA TYR A 214 1.78 13.51 18.28
C TYR A 214 1.78 12.09 17.73
N LEU A 215 2.88 11.35 17.96
CA LEU A 215 2.94 9.94 17.66
C LEU A 215 2.30 9.13 18.81
N VAL A 216 1.22 8.41 18.52
CA VAL A 216 0.54 7.53 19.49
C VAL A 216 0.97 6.08 19.23
N ALA A 217 1.43 5.38 20.26
CA ALA A 217 1.82 3.98 20.13
C ALA A 217 1.65 3.20 21.45
N ASP A 218 1.83 1.88 21.37
CA ASP A 218 1.93 1.04 22.57
C ASP A 218 3.22 1.32 23.36
N CYS A 219 3.30 0.78 24.59
CA CYS A 219 4.47 0.94 25.44
C CYS A 219 5.76 0.36 24.86
N LYS A 220 5.68 -0.56 23.89
CA LYS A 220 6.85 -1.19 23.28
C LYS A 220 7.58 -0.23 22.34
N LEU A 221 6.95 0.88 21.96
CA LEU A 221 7.61 1.95 21.21
C LEU A 221 8.84 2.49 21.97
N TYR A 222 8.76 2.63 23.30
CA TYR A 222 9.81 3.25 24.10
C TYR A 222 10.75 2.21 24.71
N HIS A 223 12.03 2.33 24.39
CA HIS A 223 13.10 1.55 24.99
C HIS A 223 14.33 2.44 25.25
N LYS A 224 15.15 2.10 26.26
CA LYS A 224 16.34 2.90 26.59
C LYS A 224 17.27 3.12 25.38
N SER A 225 17.32 2.16 24.46
CA SER A 225 18.18 2.21 23.26
C SER A 225 17.67 3.11 22.13
N ASN A 226 16.39 3.53 22.13
CA ASN A 226 15.82 4.41 21.10
C ASN A 226 15.31 5.75 21.65
N ALA A 227 15.43 5.99 22.96
CA ALA A 227 14.98 7.20 23.64
C ALA A 227 15.55 8.48 22.99
N GLU A 228 16.82 8.50 22.57
CA GLU A 228 17.44 9.69 21.95
C GLU A 228 16.73 10.15 20.66
N PHE A 229 16.06 9.23 19.96
CA PHE A 229 15.33 9.53 18.75
C PHE A 229 13.92 10.01 19.10
N LEU A 230 13.24 9.32 20.02
CA LEU A 230 11.88 9.67 20.42
C LEU A 230 11.78 11.04 21.11
N THR A 231 12.84 11.49 21.79
CA THR A 231 12.89 12.86 22.37
C THR A 231 12.85 13.96 21.31
N LYS A 232 13.01 13.64 20.03
CA LYS A 232 12.97 14.62 18.92
C LYS A 232 11.56 14.85 18.38
N ILE A 233 10.56 14.11 18.86
CA ILE A 233 9.16 14.22 18.46
C ILE A 233 8.26 14.26 19.71
N GLN A 234 7.01 14.70 19.54
CA GLN A 234 6.00 14.58 20.59
C GLN A 234 5.35 13.20 20.46
N PHE A 235 5.24 12.45 21.57
CA PHE A 235 4.66 11.11 21.54
C PHE A 235 3.82 10.83 22.78
N LEU A 236 2.83 9.95 22.62
CA LEU A 236 1.95 9.44 23.67
C LEU A 236 2.06 7.92 23.68
N LEU A 237 2.33 7.34 24.86
CA LEU A 237 2.38 5.90 25.04
C LEU A 237 1.14 5.43 25.80
N LYS A 238 0.55 4.33 25.33
CA LYS A 238 -0.47 3.61 26.09
C LYS A 238 0.24 2.76 27.16
N ASN A 239 0.04 3.09 28.43
CA ASN A 239 0.58 2.31 29.54
C ASN A 239 -0.22 0.99 29.69
N PRO A 240 0.41 -0.20 29.62
CA PRO A 240 -0.27 -1.43 29.99
C PRO A 240 -0.49 -1.40 31.50
N LEU A 241 -1.77 -1.36 31.91
CA LEU A 241 -2.15 -1.76 33.27
C LEU A 241 -1.94 -3.26 33.45
#